data_AF-A0A534HRH5-F1
#
_entry.id   AF-A0A534HRH5-F1
#
_cell.length_a   1.000
_cell.length_b   1.000
_cell.length_c   1.000
_cell.angle_alpha   90.00
_cell.angle_beta   90.00
_cell.angle_gamma   90.00
#
_symmetry.space_group_name_H-M   'P 1'
#
loop_
_entity.id
_entity.type
_entity.pdbx_description
1 polymer ?
#
loop_
_entity_poly.entity_id
_entity_poly.type
_entity_poly.pdbx_seq_one_letter_code
_entity_poly.pdbx_strand_id
1 'polypeptide(L)'
;MLEQPLKFFIVFFVVVEPISLIPLFSGLTSGATRQYKRRMAVKAVGVSAVILVLFALGGAPFIGLMGISLEAFRIFGGLLLFLLALEMVFARESGTRTSSSEAAESRRRADISVFPLAFPFITGPGAL
;
A
#
# COMPACT_ATOMS: atom_id res chain seq x y z
N MET A 1 9.30 30.21 2.60
CA MET A 1 10.22 29.04 2.56
C MET A 1 9.58 27.72 3.01
N LEU A 2 8.51 27.72 3.83
CA LEU A 2 7.83 26.49 4.27
C LEU A 2 6.73 25.96 3.31
N GLU A 3 6.36 26.73 2.29
CA GLU A 3 5.21 26.40 1.43
C GLU A 3 5.42 25.14 0.58
N GLN A 4 6.63 24.91 0.07
CA GLN A 4 6.93 23.73 -0.76
C GLN A 4 6.96 22.44 0.06
N PRO A 5 7.69 22.35 1.20
CA PRO A 5 7.63 21.18 2.06
C PRO A 5 6.21 20.87 2.52
N LEU A 6 5.41 21.89 2.85
CA LEU A 6 4.02 21.72 3.27
C LEU A 6 3.15 21.12 2.16
N LYS A 7 3.29 21.61 0.91
CA LYS A 7 2.56 21.04 -0.24
C LYS A 7 2.92 19.57 -0.47
N PHE A 8 4.21 19.23 -0.48
CA PHE A 8 4.64 17.84 -0.66
C PHE A 8 4.16 16.94 0.48
N PHE A 9 4.21 17.43 1.72
CA PHE A 9 3.68 16.71 2.86
C PHE A 9 2.18 16.43 2.73
N ILE A 10 1.40 17.44 2.33
CA ILE A 10 -0.05 17.28 2.11
C ILE A 10 -0.32 16.26 1.00
N VAL A 11 0.36 16.37 -0.14
CA VAL A 11 0.20 15.43 -1.27
C VAL A 11 0.55 14.01 -0.83
N PHE A 12 1.69 13.83 -0.15
CA PHE A 12 2.11 12.54 0.37
C PHE A 12 1.09 11.95 1.36
N PHE A 13 0.58 12.77 2.28
CA PHE A 13 -0.41 12.35 3.27
C PHE A 13 -1.72 11.92 2.61
N VAL A 14 -2.17 12.66 1.58
CA VAL A 14 -3.36 12.32 0.79
C VAL A 14 -3.14 11.02 0.01
N VAL A 15 -1.96 10.81 -0.56
CA VAL A 15 -1.66 9.62 -1.36
C VAL A 15 -1.54 8.35 -0.52
N VAL A 16 -0.96 8.44 0.69
CA VAL A 16 -0.81 7.27 1.59
C VAL A 16 -2.12 6.89 2.28
N GLU A 17 -3.10 7.79 2.33
CA GLU A 17 -4.43 7.58 2.92
C GLU A 17 -4.40 6.90 4.31
N PRO A 18 -3.60 7.39 5.29
CA PRO A 18 -3.37 6.67 6.55
C PRO A 18 -4.65 6.45 7.37
N ILE A 19 -5.65 7.33 7.21
CA ILE A 19 -6.96 7.22 7.87
C ILE A 19 -7.76 6.06 7.28
N SER A 20 -7.77 5.91 5.95
CA SER A 20 -8.48 4.84 5.24
C SER A 20 -7.89 3.45 5.55
N LEU A 21 -6.62 3.39 5.93
CA LEU A 21 -5.95 2.14 6.31
C LEU A 21 -6.32 1.63 7.71
N ILE A 22 -6.88 2.47 8.59
CA ILE A 22 -7.26 2.08 9.96
C ILE A 22 -8.24 0.89 9.99
N PRO A 23 -9.40 0.92 9.30
CA PRO A 23 -10.34 -0.20 9.33
C PRO A 23 -9.74 -1.49 8.76
N LEU A 24 -8.93 -1.38 7.70
CA LEU A 24 -8.22 -2.52 7.11
C LEU A 24 -7.23 -3.15 8.10
N PHE A 25 -6.38 -2.34 8.72
CA PHE A 25 -5.42 -2.80 9.74
C PHE A 25 -6.12 -3.38 10.97
N SER A 26 -7.25 -2.80 11.37
CA SER A 26 -8.08 -3.33 12.45
C SER A 26 -8.63 -4.72 12.13
N GLY A 27 -9.14 -4.92 10.90
CA GLY A 27 -9.60 -6.21 10.40
C GLY A 27 -8.49 -7.27 10.37
N LEU A 28 -7.33 -6.93 9.80
CA LEU A 28 -6.17 -7.82 9.69
C LEU A 28 -5.54 -8.18 11.05
N THR A 29 -5.77 -7.37 12.08
CA THR A 29 -5.20 -7.59 13.42
C THR A 29 -6.25 -7.90 14.48
N SER A 30 -7.47 -8.25 14.07
CA SER A 30 -8.53 -8.65 14.99
C SER A 30 -8.08 -9.86 15.82
N GLY A 31 -8.29 -9.82 17.13
CA GLY A 31 -7.84 -10.87 18.07
C GLY A 31 -6.33 -10.93 18.33
N ALA A 32 -5.50 -10.10 17.69
CA ALA A 32 -4.06 -10.09 17.91
C ALA A 32 -3.63 -9.26 19.13
N THR A 33 -2.47 -9.61 19.72
CA THR A 33 -1.91 -8.88 20.87
C THR A 33 -1.45 -7.48 20.48
N ARG A 34 -1.47 -6.54 21.43
CA ARG A 34 -1.00 -5.16 21.22
C ARG A 34 0.46 -5.09 20.74
N GLN A 35 1.30 -6.01 21.22
CA GLN A 35 2.70 -6.14 20.81
C GLN A 35 2.82 -6.54 19.34
N TYR A 36 2.02 -7.51 18.89
CA TYR A 36 1.99 -7.91 17.48
C TYR A 36 1.55 -6.76 16.58
N LYS A 37 0.44 -6.08 16.93
CA LYS A 37 -0.07 -4.91 16.21
C LYS A 37 1.02 -3.85 16.02
N ARG A 38 1.69 -3.45 17.10
CA ARG A 38 2.76 -2.44 17.04
C ARG A 38 3.92 -2.90 16.18
N ARG A 39 4.34 -4.16 16.32
CA ARG A 39 5.46 -4.73 15.54
C ARG A 39 5.14 -4.73 14.04
N MET A 40 3.94 -5.16 13.65
CA MET A 40 3.53 -5.20 12.25
C MET A 40 3.42 -3.79 11.66
N ALA A 41 2.82 -2.83 12.38
CA ALA A 41 2.72 -1.45 11.94
C ALA A 41 4.10 -0.81 11.71
N VAL A 42 5.03 -0.94 12.66
CA VAL A 42 6.39 -0.37 12.53
C VAL A 42 7.16 -1.04 11.39
N LYS A 43 7.07 -2.38 11.27
CA LYS A 43 7.72 -3.08 10.15
C LYS A 43 7.14 -2.65 8.81
N ALA A 44 5.81 -2.50 8.69
CA ALA A 44 5.16 -2.10 7.45
C ALA A 44 5.62 -0.70 7.03
N VAL A 45 5.59 0.26 7.95
CA VAL A 45 6.08 1.63 7.70
C VAL A 45 7.56 1.63 7.31
N GLY A 46 8.39 0.82 7.96
CA GLY A 46 9.82 0.69 7.62
C GLY A 46 10.04 0.13 6.21
N VAL A 47 9.33 -0.94 5.85
CA VAL A 47 9.40 -1.54 4.50
C VAL A 47 8.91 -0.55 3.45
N SER A 48 7.78 0.12 3.69
CA SER A 48 7.25 1.16 2.81
C SER A 48 8.23 2.31 2.60
N ALA A 49 8.86 2.80 3.68
CA ALA A 49 9.85 3.87 3.57
C ALA A 49 11.03 3.44 2.69
N VAL A 50 11.51 2.20 2.81
CA VAL A 50 12.58 1.67 1.94
C VAL A 50 12.12 1.63 0.48
N ILE A 51 10.92 1.09 0.22
CA ILE A 51 10.37 1.01 -1.15
C ILE A 51 10.26 2.41 -1.77
N LEU A 52 9.70 3.37 -1.03
CA LEU A 52 9.55 4.77 -1.49
C LEU A 52 10.90 5.42 -1.77
N VAL A 53 11.88 5.25 -0.89
CA VAL A 53 13.22 5.83 -1.07
C VAL A 53 13.91 5.21 -2.29
N LEU A 54 13.82 3.89 -2.47
CA LEU A 54 14.39 3.22 -3.64
C LEU A 54 13.72 3.71 -4.93
N PHE A 55 12.40 3.87 -4.94
CA PHE A 55 11.67 4.34 -6.10
C PHE A 55 11.92 5.83 -6.38
N ALA A 56 12.01 6.66 -5.35
CA ALA A 56 12.33 8.08 -5.48
C ALA A 56 13.74 8.29 -6.07
N LEU A 57 14.70 7.45 -5.71
CA LEU A 57 16.09 7.55 -6.20
C LEU A 57 16.32 6.84 -7.54
N GLY A 58 15.61 5.73 -7.80
CA GLY A 58 15.90 4.82 -8.92
C GLY A 58 14.73 4.48 -9.83
N GLY A 59 13.50 4.88 -9.49
CA GLY A 59 12.28 4.49 -10.22
C GLY A 59 12.22 5.07 -11.63
N ALA A 60 12.43 6.38 -11.78
CA ALA A 60 12.42 7.04 -13.10
C ALA A 60 13.45 6.45 -14.09
N PRO A 61 14.75 6.30 -13.76
CA PRO A 61 15.70 5.67 -14.67
C PRO A 61 15.39 4.19 -14.92
N PHE A 62 14.90 3.45 -13.93
CA PHE A 62 14.49 2.05 -14.09
C PHE A 62 13.33 1.89 -15.08
N ILE A 63 12.30 2.73 -14.97
CA ILE A 63 11.17 2.75 -15.90
C ILE A 63 11.62 3.17 -17.30
N GLY A 64 12.53 4.16 -17.39
CA GLY A 64 13.12 4.59 -18.66
C GLY A 64 13.89 3.48 -19.38
N LEU A 65 14.61 2.61 -18.66
CA LEU A 65 15.30 1.45 -19.22
C LEU A 65 14.34 0.42 -19.84
N MET A 66 13.10 0.34 -19.34
CA MET A 66 12.04 -0.50 -19.89
C MET A 66 11.39 0.11 -21.14
N GLY A 67 11.81 1.31 -21.56
CA GLY A 67 11.20 2.04 -22.69
C GLY A 67 9.84 2.65 -22.35
N ILE A 68 9.50 2.77 -21.07
CA ILE A 68 8.21 3.31 -20.61
C ILE A 68 8.41 4.77 -20.19
N SER A 69 7.48 5.65 -20.56
CA SER A 69 7.50 7.03 -20.08
C SER A 69 6.94 7.12 -18.67
N LEU A 70 7.44 8.05 -17.86
CA LEU A 70 6.90 8.30 -16.52
C LEU A 70 5.40 8.64 -16.57
N GLU A 71 4.95 9.34 -17.61
CA GLU A 71 3.54 9.66 -17.80
C GLU A 71 2.69 8.42 -18.10
N ALA A 72 3.18 7.48 -18.92
CA ALA A 72 2.49 6.22 -19.16
C ALA A 72 2.38 5.38 -17.88
N PHE A 73 3.45 5.34 -17.06
CA PHE A 73 3.43 4.67 -15.76
C PHE A 73 2.38 5.29 -14.82
N ARG A 74 2.32 6.63 -14.73
CA ARG A 74 1.33 7.34 -13.91
C ARG A 74 -0.10 7.10 -14.38
N ILE A 75 -0.34 7.09 -15.69
CA ILE A 75 -1.67 6.77 -16.27
C ILE A 75 -2.08 5.35 -15.88
N PHE A 76 -1.18 4.37 -16.02
CA PHE A 76 -1.47 2.99 -15.66
C PHE A 76 -1.72 2.82 -14.15
N GLY A 77 -0.90 3.46 -13.31
CA GLY A 77 -1.09 3.47 -11.86
C GLY A 77 -2.44 4.06 -11.46
N GLY A 78 -2.84 5.17 -12.07
CA GLY A 78 -4.17 5.77 -11.88
C GLY A 78 -5.31 4.86 -12.33
N LEU A 79 -5.16 4.18 -13.48
CA LEU A 79 -6.14 3.21 -13.97
C LEU A 79 -6.27 2.01 -13.02
N LEU A 80 -5.14 1.49 -12.50
CA LEU A 80 -5.15 0.40 -11.54
C LEU A 80 -5.87 0.78 -10.25
N LEU A 81 -5.58 1.97 -9.70
CA LEU A 81 -6.29 2.48 -8.51
C LEU A 81 -7.79 2.66 -8.78
N PHE A 82 -8.16 3.17 -9.95
CA PHE A 82 -9.55 3.30 -10.36
C PHE A 82 -10.25 1.93 -10.45
N LEU A 83 -9.60 0.92 -11.03
CA LEU A 83 -10.13 -0.44 -11.10
C LEU A 83 -10.30 -1.07 -9.71
N LEU A 84 -9.34 -0.89 -8.81
CA LEU A 84 -9.44 -1.35 -7.42
C LEU A 84 -10.59 -0.65 -6.68
N ALA A 85 -10.76 0.66 -6.89
CA ALA A 85 -11.88 1.40 -6.32
C ALA A 85 -13.23 0.93 -6.88
N LEU A 86 -13.33 0.68 -8.19
CA LEU A 86 -14.53 0.12 -8.80
C LEU A 86 -14.81 -1.29 -8.28
N GLU A 87 -13.78 -2.11 -8.09
CA GLU A 87 -13.91 -3.43 -7.47
C GLU A 87 -14.52 -3.29 -6.08
N MET A 88 -14.06 -2.34 -5.24
CA MET A 88 -14.67 -2.11 -3.92
C MET A 88 -16.13 -1.65 -3.97
N VAL A 89 -16.52 -0.83 -4.95
CA VAL A 89 -17.90 -0.35 -5.10
C VAL A 89 -18.83 -1.44 -5.63
N PHE A 90 -18.35 -2.25 -6.57
CA PHE A 90 -19.16 -3.27 -7.27
C PHE A 90 -19.03 -4.68 -6.70
N ALA A 91 -18.04 -4.95 -5.84
CA ALA A 91 -18.03 -6.11 -4.96
C ALA A 91 -19.23 -5.94 -4.00
N ARG A 92 -20.42 -6.53 -4.23
CA ARG A 92 -20.71 -7.97 -4.26
C ARG A 92 -19.74 -8.74 -3.37
N GLU A 93 -20.28 -9.49 -2.41
CA GLU A 93 -19.57 -10.47 -1.57
C GLU A 93 -18.89 -11.59 -2.41
N SER A 94 -18.12 -11.23 -3.45
CA SER A 94 -17.23 -12.15 -4.12
C SER A 94 -16.13 -12.40 -3.13
N GLY A 95 -16.26 -13.51 -2.43
CA GLY A 95 -15.17 -14.12 -1.71
C GLY A 95 -14.06 -14.49 -2.68
N THR A 96 -13.28 -13.50 -3.12
CA THR A 96 -11.82 -13.62 -3.23
C THR A 96 -11.26 -13.74 -1.82
N ARG A 97 -11.77 -14.76 -1.12
CA ARG A 97 -11.03 -15.52 -0.16
C ARG A 97 -9.76 -15.88 -0.91
N THR A 98 -8.68 -15.16 -0.61
CA THR A 98 -7.43 -15.78 -0.11
C THR A 98 -7.76 -17.23 0.15
N SER A 99 -7.29 -18.14 -0.71
CA SER A 99 -7.84 -19.50 -0.82
C SER A 99 -8.07 -20.06 0.58
N SER A 100 -9.09 -20.89 0.81
CA SER A 100 -9.39 -21.40 2.15
C SER A 100 -8.17 -21.97 2.91
N SER A 101 -7.11 -22.37 2.19
CA SER A 101 -5.78 -22.70 2.72
C SER A 101 -4.98 -21.49 3.26
N GLU A 102 -4.99 -20.37 2.54
CA GLU A 102 -4.22 -19.15 2.75
C GLU A 102 -4.88 -18.25 3.83
N ALA A 103 -6.22 -18.27 3.93
CA ALA A 103 -6.96 -17.64 5.04
C ALA A 103 -6.79 -18.42 6.38
N ALA A 104 -6.63 -19.74 6.31
CA ALA A 104 -6.31 -20.57 7.48
C ALA A 104 -4.85 -20.40 7.92
N GLU A 105 -3.93 -20.18 6.97
CA GLU A 105 -2.53 -19.84 7.23
C GLU A 105 -2.38 -18.42 7.81
N SER A 106 -3.19 -17.46 7.37
CA SER A 106 -3.25 -16.10 7.94
C SER A 106 -3.67 -16.06 9.42
N ARG A 107 -4.51 -17.02 9.88
CA ARG A 107 -4.82 -17.20 11.30
C ARG A 107 -3.63 -17.68 12.13
N ARG A 108 -2.58 -18.24 11.51
CA ARG A 108 -1.29 -18.56 12.15
C ARG A 108 -0.29 -17.43 11.92
N ARG A 109 -0.35 -16.35 12.71
CA ARG A 109 0.79 -15.44 12.95
C ARG A 109 1.62 -15.05 11.69
N ALA A 110 1.00 -14.93 10.52
CA ALA A 110 1.70 -14.61 9.28
C ALA A 110 2.12 -13.14 9.29
N ASP A 111 3.32 -12.83 8.82
CA ASP A 111 3.84 -11.47 8.84
C ASP A 111 3.11 -10.58 7.81
N ILE A 112 2.12 -9.82 8.30
CA ILE A 112 1.32 -8.92 7.45
C ILE A 112 2.05 -7.62 7.06
N SER A 113 3.29 -7.41 7.54
CA SER A 113 3.97 -6.12 7.37
C SER A 113 4.38 -5.84 5.94
N VAL A 114 4.77 -6.88 5.17
CA VAL A 114 5.15 -6.73 3.77
C VAL A 114 3.91 -6.76 2.88
N PHE A 115 3.15 -7.86 2.94
CA PHE A 115 1.87 -8.00 2.24
C PHE A 115 0.75 -8.24 3.25
N PRO A 116 -0.38 -7.53 3.16
CA PRO A 116 -0.69 -6.49 2.17
C PRO A 116 -0.32 -5.07 2.64
N LEU A 117 0.20 -4.88 3.87
CA LEU A 117 0.34 -3.54 4.47
C LEU A 117 1.34 -2.65 3.75
N ALA A 118 2.61 -3.04 3.65
CA ALA A 118 3.59 -2.20 2.97
C ALA A 118 3.24 -2.07 1.49
N PHE A 119 3.01 -3.20 0.81
CA PHE A 119 2.53 -3.25 -0.56
C PHE A 119 1.32 -4.19 -0.67
N PRO A 120 0.21 -3.78 -1.33
CA PRO A 120 0.06 -2.55 -2.12
C PRO A 120 -0.52 -1.36 -1.35
N PHE A 121 -0.82 -1.47 -0.04
CA PHE A 121 -1.62 -0.44 0.64
C PHE A 121 -0.88 0.87 0.91
N ILE A 122 0.30 0.84 1.55
CA ILE A 122 1.06 2.06 1.87
C ILE A 122 1.84 2.55 0.64
N THR A 123 2.52 1.64 -0.07
CA THR A 123 3.30 1.94 -1.29
C THR A 123 2.58 1.49 -2.54
N GLY A 124 1.30 1.88 -2.65
CA GLY A 124 0.52 1.64 -3.85
C GLY A 124 1.02 2.47 -5.04
N PRO A 125 0.41 2.26 -6.22
CA PRO A 125 0.80 2.94 -7.47
C PRO A 125 0.73 4.46 -7.40
N GLY A 126 -0.10 5.03 -6.50
CA GLY A 126 -0.18 6.47 -6.32
C GLY A 126 1.03 7.05 -5.56
N ALA A 127 1.71 6.24 -4.76
CA ALA A 127 2.83 6.64 -3.92
C ALA A 127 4.21 6.43 -4.57
N LEU A 128 4.26 5.57 -5.60
CA LEU A 128 5.45 5.26 -6.41
C LEU A 128 5.46 6.17 -7.64
#